data_AF-A0A939I709-F1
#
_entry.id   AF-A0A939I709-F1
#
_cell.length_a   1.000
_cell.length_b   1.000
_cell.length_c   1.000
_cell.angle_alpha   90.00
_cell.angle_beta   90.00
_cell.angle_gamma   90.00
#
_symmetry.space_group_name_H-M   'P 1'
#
loop_
_entity.id
_entity.type
_entity.pdbx_description
1 polymer ?
#
loop_
_entity_poly.entity_id
_entity_poly.type
_entity_poly.pdbx_seq_one_letter_code
_entity_poly.pdbx_strand_id
1 'polypeptide(L)'
;MPEQYRVLDATRINVGPTQCWAVRQQRPDGDHHVTVFPTTSLEWRAAEYDIDHTTPDGIDMILDMLLHEPWIADPLEQRSTDPAAAKGLAAGQPAPVTLHNAPDRATARQAHLERIAHAKRTRVAVTAGPAAGTRRAAAAKPAPDPLDIIRRHHGITPEGVAAKTEIVEQTRRQLAQPQPPAEDEATRVSPDSFTTPVWDAAVPRRDQAQHGGEDTA
;
A
#
# COMPACT_ATOMS: atom_id res chain seq x y z
N MET A 1 16.21 -12.61 -11.49
CA MET A 1 16.79 -12.33 -10.16
C MET A 1 16.00 -11.15 -9.58
N PRO A 2 15.53 -11.22 -8.33
CA PRO A 2 14.81 -10.11 -7.73
C PRO A 2 15.73 -8.90 -7.58
N GLU A 3 15.18 -7.72 -7.82
CA GLU A 3 15.88 -6.46 -7.63
C GLU A 3 16.19 -6.25 -6.14
N GLN A 4 17.43 -5.87 -5.84
CA GLN A 4 17.90 -5.75 -4.45
C GLN A 4 17.80 -4.30 -3.98
N TYR A 5 16.97 -4.04 -2.99
CA TYR A 5 16.84 -2.73 -2.35
C TYR A 5 17.51 -2.78 -0.99
N ARG A 6 18.30 -1.76 -0.68
CA ARG A 6 18.92 -1.58 0.63
C ARG A 6 18.27 -0.40 1.33
N VAL A 7 17.73 -0.61 2.53
CA VAL A 7 17.25 0.50 3.36
C VAL A 7 18.44 1.35 3.81
N LEU A 8 18.39 2.65 3.57
CA LEU A 8 19.42 3.61 3.97
C LEU A 8 19.05 4.29 5.29
N ASP A 9 17.80 4.73 5.40
CA ASP A 9 17.25 5.40 6.58
C ASP A 9 15.72 5.28 6.58
N ALA A 10 15.15 5.55 7.76
CA ALA A 10 13.74 5.80 7.93
C ALA A 10 13.56 7.10 8.72
N THR A 11 12.66 7.95 8.25
CA THR A 11 12.39 9.25 8.87
C THR A 11 10.89 9.49 8.96
N ARG A 12 10.48 10.23 9.99
CA ARG A 12 9.11 10.69 10.13
C ARG A 12 8.96 12.00 9.37
N ILE A 13 7.96 12.08 8.50
CA ILE A 13 7.65 13.27 7.69
C ILE A 13 6.17 13.61 7.80
N ASN A 14 5.78 14.78 7.33
CA ASN A 14 4.38 15.15 7.16
C ASN A 14 4.06 15.24 5.66
N VAL A 15 3.01 14.56 5.22
CA VAL A 15 2.43 14.70 3.87
C VAL A 15 1.10 15.42 4.04
N GLY A 16 1.10 16.74 3.85
CA GLY A 16 -0.03 17.58 4.23
C GLY A 16 -0.29 17.49 5.76
N PRO A 17 -1.53 17.21 6.21
CA PRO A 17 -1.84 17.03 7.63
C PRO A 17 -1.50 15.63 8.16
N THR A 18 -1.08 14.69 7.31
CA THR A 18 -0.88 13.29 7.69
C THR A 18 0.57 13.03 8.06
N GLN A 19 0.79 12.49 9.26
CA GLN A 19 2.10 12.02 9.68
C GLN A 19 2.43 10.68 9.02
N CYS A 20 3.59 10.59 8.40
CA CYS A 20 4.04 9.43 7.64
C CYS A 20 5.45 8.98 8.05
N TRP A 21 5.78 7.74 7.75
CA TRP A 21 7.15 7.26 7.63
C TRP A 21 7.59 7.35 6.18
N ALA A 22 8.81 7.82 5.96
CA ALA A 22 9.52 7.74 4.68
C ALA A 22 10.72 6.82 4.86
N VAL A 23 10.72 5.70 4.13
CA VAL A 23 11.80 4.71 4.14
C VAL A 23 12.57 4.85 2.84
N ARG A 24 13.78 5.40 2.93
CA ARG A 24 14.65 5.57 1.77
C ARG A 24 15.42 4.30 1.50
N GLN A 25 15.35 3.84 0.27
CA GLN A 25 15.97 2.63 -0.22
C GLN A 25 16.90 2.95 -1.40
N GLN A 26 17.97 2.19 -1.56
CA GLN A 26 18.88 2.27 -2.70
C GLN A 26 18.83 0.99 -3.52
N ARG A 27 18.66 1.15 -4.83
CA ARG A 27 18.73 0.10 -5.85
C ARG A 27 20.20 -0.23 -6.19
N PRO A 28 20.50 -1.36 -6.86
CA PRO A 28 21.88 -1.76 -7.14
C PRO A 28 22.63 -0.82 -8.10
N ASP A 29 21.89 -0.12 -8.95
CA ASP A 29 22.40 0.91 -9.88
C ASP A 29 22.74 2.24 -9.18
N GLY A 30 22.41 2.37 -7.89
CA GLY A 30 22.63 3.57 -7.10
C GLY A 30 21.42 4.49 -7.00
N ASP A 31 20.36 4.25 -7.77
CA ASP A 31 19.12 5.03 -7.72
C ASP A 31 18.41 4.86 -6.37
N HIS A 32 17.61 5.85 -6.03
CA HIS A 32 16.85 5.86 -4.79
C HIS A 32 15.36 5.60 -5.04
N HIS A 33 14.78 4.81 -4.15
CA HIS A 33 13.33 4.62 -4.04
C HIS A 33 12.91 5.03 -2.63
N VAL A 34 11.72 5.63 -2.50
CA VAL A 34 11.21 6.04 -1.19
C VAL A 34 9.82 5.46 -1.03
N THR A 35 9.66 4.59 -0.04
CA THR A 35 8.35 4.10 0.38
C THR A 35 7.81 5.04 1.45
N VAL A 36 6.67 5.68 1.18
CA VAL A 36 5.99 6.56 2.13
C VAL A 36 4.67 5.94 2.55
N PHE A 37 4.44 5.81 3.86
CA PHE A 37 3.17 5.31 4.41
C PHE A 37 2.76 6.07 5.67
N PRO A 38 1.46 6.31 5.90
CA PRO A 38 0.96 6.89 7.14
C PRO A 38 1.44 6.11 8.38
N THR A 39 1.70 6.79 9.49
CA THR A 39 2.08 6.08 10.72
C THR A 39 0.98 5.14 11.22
N THR A 40 -0.29 5.48 10.94
CA THR A 40 -1.46 4.66 11.26
C THR A 40 -1.55 3.36 10.44
N SER A 41 -0.80 3.22 9.35
CA SER A 41 -0.74 1.98 8.56
C SER A 41 -0.22 0.79 9.38
N LEU A 42 0.62 1.05 10.38
CA LEU A 42 1.13 0.02 11.28
C LEU A 42 -0.01 -0.60 12.12
N GLU A 43 -0.92 0.23 12.65
CA GLU A 43 -2.10 -0.23 13.38
C GLU A 43 -3.09 -0.97 12.46
N TRP A 44 -3.23 -0.52 11.21
CA TRP A 44 -4.06 -1.22 10.22
C TRP A 44 -3.56 -2.64 9.96
N ARG A 45 -2.25 -2.84 9.72
CA ARG A 45 -1.73 -4.20 9.48
C ARG A 45 -1.87 -5.10 10.70
N ALA A 46 -1.68 -4.56 11.91
CA ALA A 46 -1.97 -5.30 13.14
C ALA A 46 -3.45 -5.74 13.21
N ALA A 47 -4.37 -4.83 12.92
CA ALA A 47 -5.81 -5.08 12.98
C ALA A 47 -6.34 -6.01 11.87
N GLU A 48 -5.87 -5.85 10.63
CA GLU A 48 -6.32 -6.65 9.49
C GLU A 48 -5.90 -8.12 9.61
N TYR A 49 -4.69 -8.35 10.11
CA TYR A 49 -4.07 -9.66 10.10
C TYR A 49 -3.89 -10.25 11.50
N ASP A 50 -4.45 -9.65 12.54
CA ASP A 50 -4.35 -10.15 13.92
C ASP A 50 -2.88 -10.39 14.35
N ILE A 51 -2.01 -9.41 14.07
CA ILE A 51 -0.57 -9.47 14.37
C ILE A 51 -0.33 -8.85 15.75
N ASP A 52 0.38 -9.59 16.61
CA ASP A 52 0.77 -9.12 17.94
C ASP A 52 1.86 -8.05 17.86
N HIS A 53 1.40 -6.80 17.77
CA HIS A 53 2.23 -5.60 17.73
C HIS A 53 2.97 -5.27 19.04
N THR A 54 2.78 -6.05 20.10
CA THR A 54 3.50 -5.86 21.37
C THR A 54 4.85 -6.59 21.38
N THR A 55 5.07 -7.47 20.41
CA THR A 55 6.30 -8.25 20.25
C THR A 55 7.20 -7.68 19.14
N PRO A 56 8.53 -7.79 19.26
CA PRO A 56 9.44 -7.42 18.18
C PRO A 56 9.12 -8.13 16.87
N ASP A 57 8.83 -9.44 16.92
CA ASP A 57 8.52 -10.26 15.74
C ASP A 57 7.24 -9.78 15.02
N GLY A 58 6.21 -9.35 15.77
CA GLY A 58 5.00 -8.80 15.17
C GLY A 58 5.23 -7.45 14.51
N ILE A 59 6.05 -6.57 15.11
CA ILE A 59 6.46 -5.31 14.48
C ILE A 59 7.27 -5.57 13.21
N ASP A 60 8.20 -6.52 13.24
CA ASP A 60 9.00 -6.90 12.06
C ASP A 60 8.11 -7.47 10.95
N MET A 61 7.10 -8.28 11.30
CA MET A 61 6.13 -8.78 10.32
C MET A 61 5.32 -7.64 9.68
N ILE A 62 4.85 -6.67 10.46
CA ILE A 62 4.11 -5.50 9.95
C ILE A 62 5.00 -4.67 9.01
N LEU A 63 6.25 -4.41 9.39
CA LEU A 63 7.20 -3.68 8.56
C LEU A 63 7.49 -4.44 7.26
N ASP A 64 7.67 -5.76 7.35
CA ASP A 64 7.89 -6.60 6.18
C ASP A 64 6.73 -6.52 5.18
N MET A 65 5.49 -6.53 5.67
CA MET A 65 4.31 -6.33 4.84
C MET A 65 4.36 -4.97 4.13
N LEU A 66 4.46 -3.88 4.88
CA LEU A 66 4.40 -2.52 4.31
C LEU A 66 5.50 -2.24 3.29
N LEU A 67 6.70 -2.78 3.48
CA LEU A 67 7.82 -2.55 2.57
C LEU A 67 7.73 -3.39 1.28
N HIS A 68 6.97 -4.47 1.27
CA HIS A 68 6.84 -5.36 0.12
C HIS A 68 5.51 -5.24 -0.62
N GLU A 69 4.47 -4.70 0.01
CA GLU A 69 3.13 -4.53 -0.56
C GLU A 69 3.08 -3.80 -1.90
N PRO A 70 3.81 -2.68 -2.13
CA PRO A 70 3.81 -2.01 -3.43
C PRO A 70 4.27 -2.89 -4.60
N TRP A 71 4.93 -4.02 -4.30
CA TRP A 71 5.49 -4.94 -5.28
C TRP A 71 4.64 -6.20 -5.49
N ILE A 72 3.58 -6.38 -4.69
CA ILE A 72 2.63 -7.47 -4.86
C ILE A 72 1.69 -7.12 -6.02
N ALA A 73 1.42 -8.07 -6.91
CA ALA A 73 0.38 -7.87 -7.93
C ALA A 73 -0.99 -7.74 -7.26
N ASP A 74 -1.83 -6.81 -7.72
CA ASP A 74 -3.19 -6.71 -7.22
C ASP A 74 -3.93 -8.04 -7.49
N PRO A 75 -4.43 -8.73 -6.44
CA PRO A 75 -5.15 -9.98 -6.61
C PRO A 75 -6.47 -9.84 -7.40
N LEU A 76 -7.03 -8.63 -7.51
CA LEU A 76 -8.29 -8.36 -8.22
C LEU A 76 -8.10 -7.90 -9.66
N GLU A 77 -6.87 -7.60 -10.09
CA GLU A 77 -6.60 -7.27 -11.48
C GLU A 77 -6.84 -8.50 -12.37
N GLN A 78 -8.01 -8.51 -13.03
CA GLN A 78 -8.55 -9.61 -13.87
C GLN A 78 -7.61 -10.11 -14.99
N ARG A 79 -6.51 -9.42 -15.26
CA ARG A 79 -5.54 -9.76 -16.31
C ARG A 79 -4.18 -10.19 -15.79
N SER A 80 -4.02 -10.35 -14.48
CA SER A 80 -2.76 -10.81 -13.92
C SER A 80 -2.53 -12.28 -14.30
N THR A 81 -1.68 -12.52 -15.29
CA THR A 81 -1.13 -13.85 -15.59
C THR A 81 -0.05 -14.25 -14.59
N ASP A 82 0.19 -13.44 -13.55
CA ASP A 82 1.21 -13.71 -12.53
C ASP A 82 0.73 -14.85 -11.63
N PRO A 83 1.47 -15.97 -11.57
CA PRO A 83 1.20 -17.03 -10.61
C PRO A 83 1.16 -16.53 -9.16
N ALA A 84 1.74 -15.37 -8.83
CA ALA A 84 1.62 -14.72 -7.52
C ALA A 84 0.18 -14.38 -7.14
N ALA A 85 -0.59 -13.82 -8.08
CA ALA A 85 -1.99 -13.46 -7.86
C ALA A 85 -2.80 -14.73 -7.61
N ALA A 86 -2.48 -15.82 -8.33
CA ALA A 86 -3.03 -17.15 -8.11
C ALA A 86 -2.52 -17.84 -6.83
N LYS A 87 -1.34 -17.48 -6.30
CA LYS A 87 -0.76 -18.06 -5.07
C LYS A 87 -1.43 -17.60 -3.76
N GLY A 88 -2.51 -16.85 -3.85
CA GLY A 88 -3.47 -16.70 -2.76
C GLY A 88 -4.69 -17.61 -2.88
N LEU A 89 -4.81 -18.46 -3.90
CA LEU A 89 -5.96 -19.35 -4.05
C LEU A 89 -5.85 -20.50 -3.05
N ALA A 90 -6.77 -20.57 -2.08
CA ALA A 90 -6.99 -21.85 -1.40
C ALA A 90 -7.38 -22.90 -2.45
N ALA A 91 -6.89 -24.14 -2.31
CA ALA A 91 -7.12 -25.19 -3.29
C ALA A 91 -8.62 -25.29 -3.65
N GLY A 92 -8.96 -25.04 -4.92
CA GLY A 92 -10.34 -25.09 -5.43
C GLY A 92 -11.12 -23.78 -5.39
N GLN A 93 -10.55 -22.66 -4.92
CA GLN A 93 -11.19 -21.35 -5.02
C GLN A 93 -11.02 -20.76 -6.43
N PRO A 94 -12.06 -20.13 -7.01
CA PRO A 94 -11.97 -19.46 -8.30
C PRO A 94 -11.32 -18.07 -8.23
N ALA A 95 -11.16 -17.50 -7.02
CA ALA A 95 -10.65 -16.15 -6.79
C ALA A 95 -9.62 -16.10 -5.65
N PRO A 96 -8.58 -15.24 -5.73
CA PRO A 96 -7.54 -15.18 -4.70
C PRO A 96 -8.10 -14.88 -3.31
N VAL A 97 -7.50 -15.48 -2.27
CA VAL A 97 -7.85 -15.21 -0.87
C VAL A 97 -7.33 -13.82 -0.48
N THR A 98 -8.27 -12.95 -0.15
CA THR A 98 -8.07 -11.56 0.30
C THR A 98 -8.51 -11.42 1.75
N LEU A 99 -8.29 -10.24 2.33
CA LEU A 99 -8.79 -9.90 3.66
C LEU A 99 -10.31 -10.07 3.78
N HIS A 100 -11.07 -9.92 2.70
CA HIS A 100 -12.54 -9.85 2.75
C HIS A 100 -13.24 -11.18 2.47
N ASN A 101 -12.63 -12.08 1.69
CA ASN A 101 -13.22 -13.39 1.36
C ASN A 101 -12.62 -14.56 2.14
N ALA A 102 -11.53 -14.36 2.90
CA ALA A 102 -10.96 -15.39 3.74
C ALA A 102 -11.92 -15.79 4.88
N PRO A 103 -11.99 -17.08 5.26
CA PRO A 103 -12.84 -17.55 6.36
C PRO A 103 -12.52 -16.85 7.70
N ASP A 104 -11.24 -16.54 7.93
CA ASP A 104 -10.75 -15.81 9.09
C ASP A 104 -9.52 -14.95 8.74
N ARG A 105 -9.13 -14.06 9.67
CA ARG A 105 -7.97 -13.15 9.50
C ARG A 105 -6.64 -13.92 9.44
N ALA A 106 -6.53 -15.08 10.08
CA ALA A 106 -5.31 -15.89 10.05
C ALA A 106 -5.06 -16.46 8.64
N THR A 107 -6.12 -16.92 7.97
CA THR A 107 -6.10 -17.40 6.59
C THR A 107 -5.79 -16.26 5.62
N ALA A 108 -6.38 -15.08 5.83
CA ALA A 108 -6.04 -13.87 5.05
C ALA A 108 -4.56 -13.49 5.21
N ARG A 109 -4.05 -13.52 6.44
CA ARG A 109 -2.63 -13.24 6.77
C ARG A 109 -1.72 -14.21 6.04
N GLN A 110 -1.98 -15.51 6.12
CA GLN A 110 -1.16 -16.53 5.46
C GLN A 110 -1.11 -16.32 3.94
N ALA A 111 -2.26 -16.10 3.30
CA ALA A 111 -2.32 -15.82 1.87
C ALA A 111 -1.57 -14.53 1.49
N HIS A 112 -1.62 -13.51 2.35
CA HIS A 112 -0.88 -12.26 2.14
C HIS A 112 0.64 -12.46 2.28
N LEU A 113 1.09 -13.20 3.30
CA LEU A 113 2.49 -13.54 3.50
C LEU A 113 3.05 -14.40 2.34
N GLU A 114 2.26 -15.29 1.77
CA GLU A 114 2.65 -16.08 0.60
C GLU A 114 2.86 -15.21 -0.65
N ARG A 115 2.01 -14.20 -0.84
CA ARG A 115 2.18 -13.20 -1.90
C ARG A 115 3.45 -12.37 -1.69
N ILE A 116 3.71 -11.90 -0.46
CA ILE A 116 4.97 -11.22 -0.12
C ILE A 116 6.17 -12.12 -0.40
N ALA A 117 6.13 -13.38 0.04
CA ALA A 117 7.21 -14.32 -0.16
C ALA A 117 7.46 -14.59 -1.66
N HIS A 118 6.41 -14.59 -2.49
CA HIS A 118 6.57 -14.67 -3.94
C HIS A 118 7.17 -13.40 -4.53
N ALA A 119 6.69 -12.21 -4.14
CA ALA A 119 7.28 -10.93 -4.56
C ALA A 119 8.78 -10.87 -4.19
N LYS A 120 9.14 -11.35 -2.99
CA LYS A 120 10.52 -11.49 -2.52
C LYS A 120 11.42 -12.31 -3.44
N ARG A 121 10.90 -13.45 -3.90
CA ARG A 121 11.64 -14.36 -4.77
C ARG A 121 11.75 -13.88 -6.21
N THR A 122 10.75 -13.13 -6.70
CA THR A 122 10.57 -12.90 -8.13
C THR A 122 10.77 -11.46 -8.57
N ARG A 123 10.49 -10.48 -7.69
CA ARG A 123 10.45 -9.06 -8.03
C ARG A 123 11.48 -8.24 -7.25
N VAL A 124 11.40 -8.26 -5.93
CA VAL A 124 12.14 -7.33 -5.07
C VAL A 124 12.67 -8.03 -3.82
N ALA A 125 13.84 -7.70 -3.32
CA ALA A 125 14.28 -8.07 -1.97
C ALA A 125 14.74 -6.83 -1.24
N VAL A 126 14.03 -6.44 -0.18
CA VAL A 126 14.39 -5.31 0.67
C VAL A 126 15.20 -5.82 1.85
N THR A 127 16.42 -5.31 2.02
CA THR A 127 17.31 -5.67 3.13
C THR A 127 17.64 -4.45 3.98
N ALA A 128 17.57 -4.63 5.29
CA ALA A 128 18.15 -3.68 6.24
C ALA A 128 19.63 -4.04 6.43
N GLY A 129 20.54 -3.11 6.18
CA GLY A 129 21.96 -3.37 6.40
C GLY A 129 22.91 -2.27 5.92
N PRO A 130 24.15 -2.26 6.43
CA PRO A 130 25.18 -1.32 5.99
C PRO A 130 25.47 -1.51 4.50
N ALA A 131 25.96 -0.45 3.85
CA ALA A 131 26.30 -0.50 2.44
C ALA A 131 27.32 -1.61 2.13
N ALA A 132 26.90 -2.62 1.37
CA ALA A 132 27.81 -3.57 0.76
C ALA A 132 28.79 -2.78 -0.13
N GLY A 133 30.09 -2.79 0.21
CA GLY A 133 31.12 -2.32 -0.71
C GLY A 133 32.22 -1.41 -0.15
N THR A 134 32.11 -0.85 1.05
CA THR A 134 33.30 -0.17 1.62
C THR A 134 34.18 -1.19 2.33
N ARG A 135 35.30 -1.59 1.71
CA ARG A 135 36.31 -2.48 2.33
C ARG A 135 36.84 -1.97 3.68
N ARG A 136 36.60 -0.70 4.02
CA ARG A 136 36.87 -0.10 5.35
C ARG A 136 35.81 -0.43 6.42
N ALA A 137 34.64 -0.95 6.07
CA ALA A 137 33.58 -1.26 7.03
C ALA A 137 33.81 -2.57 7.82
N ALA A 138 34.71 -3.46 7.36
CA ALA A 138 34.97 -4.73 8.05
C ALA A 138 35.61 -4.56 9.46
N ALA A 139 36.14 -3.37 9.77
CA ALA A 139 36.68 -3.02 11.09
C ALA A 139 35.81 -1.99 11.85
N ALA A 140 34.71 -1.52 11.26
CA ALA A 140 33.83 -0.55 11.88
C ALA A 140 32.69 -1.27 12.62
N LYS A 141 32.29 -0.75 13.78
CA LYS A 141 31.09 -1.17 14.51
C LYS A 141 29.92 -1.30 13.51
N PRO A 142 29.13 -2.40 13.55
CA PRO A 142 28.01 -2.56 12.64
C PRO A 142 27.11 -1.33 12.71
N ALA A 143 26.74 -0.79 11.54
CA ALA A 143 25.83 0.33 11.46
C ALA A 143 24.51 -0.07 12.13
N PRO A 144 23.86 0.84 12.90
CA PRO A 144 22.53 0.59 13.42
C PRO A 144 21.55 0.23 12.30
N ASP A 145 20.60 -0.66 12.57
CA ASP A 145 19.53 -0.94 11.62
C ASP A 145 18.71 0.34 11.37
N PRO A 146 18.59 0.82 10.12
CA PRO A 146 17.83 2.03 9.81
C PRO A 146 16.34 1.95 10.18
N LEU A 147 15.75 0.74 10.29
CA LEU A 147 14.36 0.55 10.67
C LEU A 147 14.12 0.58 12.19
N ASP A 148 15.18 0.56 13.01
CA ASP A 148 15.07 0.60 14.47
C ASP A 148 14.31 1.82 14.98
N ILE A 149 14.40 2.95 14.28
CA ILE A 149 13.65 4.15 14.65
C ILE A 149 12.14 3.93 14.54
N ILE A 150 11.68 3.17 13.54
CA ILE A 150 10.27 2.79 13.44
C ILE A 150 9.94 1.82 14.55
N ARG A 151 10.77 0.80 14.81
CA ARG A 151 10.52 -0.18 15.89
C ARG A 151 10.42 0.44 17.27
N ARG A 152 11.17 1.50 17.56
CA ARG A 152 11.14 2.19 18.87
C ARG A 152 10.04 3.24 18.97
N HIS A 153 9.59 3.77 17.84
CA HIS A 153 8.65 4.89 17.79
C HIS A 153 7.44 4.61 16.90
N HIS A 154 7.04 3.34 16.77
CA HIS A 154 5.98 2.89 15.85
C HIS A 154 4.65 3.58 16.15
N GLY A 155 4.35 3.84 17.42
CA GLY A 155 3.14 4.56 17.83
C GLY A 155 1.85 3.75 17.66
N ILE A 156 1.96 2.43 17.56
CA ILE A 156 0.79 1.52 17.57
C ILE A 156 0.26 1.50 19.01
N THR A 157 -1.05 1.70 19.15
CA THR A 157 -1.75 1.65 20.44
C THR A 157 -2.72 0.47 20.49
N PRO A 158 -2.90 -0.19 21.65
CA PRO A 158 -3.92 -1.24 21.79
C PRO A 158 -5.32 -0.75 21.42
N GLU A 159 -5.67 0.47 21.82
CA GLU A 159 -6.97 1.09 21.52
C GLU A 159 -7.12 1.36 20.02
N GLY A 160 -6.08 1.86 19.36
CA GLY A 160 -6.07 2.12 17.92
C GLY A 160 -6.14 0.85 17.08
N VAL A 161 -5.58 -0.26 17.55
CA VAL A 161 -5.70 -1.59 16.92
C VAL A 161 -7.09 -2.17 17.16
N ALA A 162 -7.66 -2.05 18.36
CA ALA A 162 -9.01 -2.51 18.67
C ALA A 162 -10.05 -1.79 17.80
N ALA A 163 -10.01 -0.46 17.72
CA ALA A 163 -10.94 0.33 16.90
C ALA A 163 -10.86 -0.03 15.41
N LYS A 164 -9.65 -0.25 14.87
CA LYS A 164 -9.49 -0.69 13.48
C LYS A 164 -9.95 -2.13 13.28
N THR A 165 -9.76 -3.01 14.27
CA THR A 165 -10.24 -4.39 14.22
C THR A 165 -11.77 -4.42 14.09
N GLU A 166 -12.48 -3.57 14.84
CA GLU A 166 -13.93 -3.43 14.71
C GLU A 166 -14.35 -3.02 13.29
N ILE A 167 -13.65 -2.06 12.68
CA ILE A 167 -13.89 -1.62 11.30
C ILE A 167 -13.64 -2.76 10.30
N VAL A 168 -12.53 -3.49 10.46
CA VAL A 168 -12.19 -4.65 9.61
C VAL A 168 -13.28 -5.72 9.70
N GLU A 169 -13.71 -6.08 10.90
CA GLU A 169 -14.73 -7.11 11.11
C GLU A 169 -16.12 -6.67 10.65
N GLN A 170 -16.46 -5.39 10.80
CA GLN A 170 -17.68 -4.84 10.20
C GLN A 170 -17.64 -4.96 8.68
N THR A 171 -16.52 -4.58 8.05
CA THR A 171 -16.35 -4.64 6.60
C THR A 171 -16.39 -6.07 6.08
N ARG A 172 -15.70 -7.01 6.77
CA ARG A 172 -15.75 -8.45 6.45
C ARG A 172 -17.18 -8.99 6.51
N ARG A 173 -17.95 -8.65 7.55
CA ARG A 173 -19.35 -9.06 7.67
C ARG A 173 -20.23 -8.47 6.58
N GLN A 174 -20.04 -7.21 6.21
CA GLN A 174 -20.81 -6.56 5.13
C GLN A 174 -20.54 -7.24 3.77
N LEU A 175 -19.28 -7.54 3.46
CA LEU A 175 -18.91 -8.18 2.18
C LEU A 175 -19.23 -9.68 2.12
N ALA A 176 -19.37 -10.34 3.28
CA ALA A 176 -19.81 -11.73 3.36
C ALA A 176 -21.32 -11.91 3.19
N GLN A 177 -22.12 -10.83 3.28
CA GLN A 177 -23.56 -10.91 3.03
C GLN A 177 -23.80 -11.28 1.56
N PRO A 178 -24.74 -12.19 1.27
CA PRO A 178 -25.16 -12.45 -0.10
C PRO A 178 -25.56 -11.12 -0.73
N GLN A 179 -24.88 -10.72 -1.80
CA GLN A 179 -25.35 -9.60 -2.60
C GLN A 179 -26.74 -10.01 -3.11
N PRO A 180 -27.75 -9.13 -3.01
CA PRO A 180 -29.00 -9.40 -3.71
C PRO A 180 -28.65 -9.69 -5.17
N PRO A 181 -29.35 -10.66 -5.82
CA PRO A 181 -29.12 -10.92 -7.23
C PRO A 181 -29.14 -9.57 -7.93
N ALA A 182 -28.09 -9.27 -8.70
CA ALA A 182 -28.04 -8.05 -9.48
C ALA A 182 -29.36 -7.99 -10.25
N GLU A 183 -30.25 -7.07 -9.86
CA GLU A 183 -31.55 -6.93 -10.52
C GLU A 183 -31.23 -6.80 -12.01
N ASP A 184 -31.78 -7.73 -12.80
CA ASP A 184 -31.47 -7.90 -14.21
C ASP A 184 -31.36 -6.50 -14.84
N GLU A 185 -30.14 -6.13 -15.23
CA GLU A 185 -29.84 -4.83 -15.83
C GLU A 185 -30.71 -4.58 -17.07
N ALA A 186 -31.32 -5.65 -17.62
CA ALA A 186 -32.36 -5.64 -18.64
C ALA A 186 -33.63 -4.86 -18.27
N THR A 187 -33.91 -4.61 -16.99
CA THR A 187 -35.09 -3.86 -16.52
C THR A 187 -34.80 -2.41 -16.14
N ARG A 188 -33.53 -1.99 -16.13
CA ARG A 188 -33.21 -0.57 -16.14
C ARG A 188 -33.52 -0.06 -17.55
N VAL A 189 -34.80 0.25 -17.76
CA VAL A 189 -35.26 1.15 -18.80
C VAL A 189 -34.31 2.33 -18.74
N SER A 190 -33.42 2.43 -19.73
CA SER A 190 -32.62 3.64 -19.92
C SER A 190 -33.63 4.78 -19.90
N PRO A 191 -33.58 5.73 -18.94
CA PRO A 191 -34.37 6.92 -19.09
C PRO A 191 -33.99 7.47 -20.45
N ASP A 192 -34.99 7.54 -21.33
CA ASP A 192 -34.84 7.95 -22.71
C ASP A 192 -33.81 9.05 -22.79
N SER A 193 -32.82 8.77 -23.64
CA SER A 193 -31.72 9.63 -23.97
C SER A 193 -32.24 11.05 -24.16
N PHE A 194 -32.01 11.92 -23.18
CA PHE A 194 -32.07 13.37 -23.33
C PHE A 194 -30.91 13.78 -24.26
N THR A 195 -31.06 13.40 -25.53
CA THR A 195 -30.27 13.85 -26.67
C THR A 195 -30.85 15.17 -27.14
N THR A 196 -30.87 16.17 -26.25
CA THR A 196 -30.92 17.56 -26.69
C THR A 196 -29.50 18.08 -26.65
N PRO A 197 -28.79 18.18 -27.79
CA PRO A 197 -27.53 18.88 -27.83
C PRO A 197 -27.76 20.36 -27.47
N VAL A 198 -27.37 20.77 -26.26
CA VAL A 198 -27.20 22.20 -25.95
C VAL A 198 -25.83 22.62 -26.50
N TRP A 199 -25.75 22.73 -27.81
CA TRP A 199 -24.69 23.47 -28.51
C TRP A 199 -25.28 24.80 -28.93
N ASP A 200 -25.30 25.77 -28.00
CA ASP A 200 -25.12 27.21 -28.29
C ASP A 200 -25.34 28.01 -27.00
N ALA A 201 -24.33 28.01 -26.13
CA ALA A 201 -24.07 29.15 -25.28
C ALA A 201 -22.67 29.64 -25.66
N ALA A 202 -22.64 30.66 -26.50
CA ALA A 202 -21.44 31.38 -26.91
C ALA A 202 -20.61 31.74 -25.67
N VAL A 203 -19.48 31.08 -25.50
CA VAL A 203 -18.43 31.52 -24.59
C VAL A 203 -17.85 32.79 -25.20
N PRO A 204 -17.90 33.97 -24.52
CA PRO A 204 -17.23 35.15 -25.01
C PRO A 204 -15.74 34.88 -25.13
N ARG A 205 -15.17 35.07 -26.33
CA ARG A 205 -13.72 35.09 -26.53
C ARG A 205 -13.13 36.15 -25.60
N ARG A 206 -12.33 35.69 -24.64
CA ARG A 206 -11.48 36.55 -23.81
C ARG A 206 -10.20 36.83 -24.58
N ASP A 207 -10.32 37.62 -25.64
CA ASP A 207 -9.19 38.26 -26.29
C ASP A 207 -9.09 39.71 -25.81
N GLN A 208 -7.86 40.08 -25.43
CA GLN A 208 -7.29 41.43 -25.46
C GLN A 208 -7.78 42.50 -24.47
N ALA A 209 -7.04 42.65 -23.37
CA ALA A 209 -6.65 43.94 -22.77
C ALA A 209 -5.48 43.65 -21.80
N GLN A 210 -4.37 44.38 -21.71
CA GLN A 210 -3.82 45.48 -22.49
C GLN A 210 -2.35 45.54 -22.03
N HIS A 211 -1.41 45.64 -22.97
CA HIS A 211 -0.10 46.21 -22.69
C HIS A 211 -0.26 47.73 -22.52
N GLY A 212 0.49 48.28 -21.57
CA GLY A 212 0.56 49.72 -21.25
C GLY A 212 0.69 49.83 -19.74
N GLY A 213 1.87 50.03 -19.14
CA GLY A 213 2.91 50.96 -19.54
C GLY A 213 2.69 52.23 -18.72
N GLU A 214 3.43 52.38 -17.62
CA GLU A 214 3.66 53.68 -16.99
C GLU A 214 4.96 53.61 -16.18
N ASP A 215 6.03 54.01 -16.85
CA ASP A 215 7.17 54.68 -16.25
C ASP A 215 6.69 55.98 -15.61
N THR A 216 7.00 56.20 -14.34
CA THR A 216 7.15 57.56 -13.81
C THR A 216 8.31 57.61 -12.82
N ALA A 217 9.34 58.34 -13.27
CA ALA A 217 10.24 59.28 -12.58
C ALA A 217 10.78 58.93 -11.18
#